data_AF-A0A067EKG1-F1
#
_entry.id   AF-A0A067EKG1-F1
#
_cell.length_a   1.000
_cell.length_b   1.000
_cell.length_c   1.000
_cell.angle_alpha   90.00
_cell.angle_beta   90.00
_cell.angle_gamma   90.00
#
_symmetry.space_group_name_H-M   'P 1'
#
loop_
_entity.id
_entity.type
_entity.pdbx_description
1 polymer ?
#
loop_
_entity_poly.entity_id
_entity_poly.type
_entity_poly.pdbx_seq_one_letter_code
_entity_poly.pdbx_strand_id
1 'polypeptide(L)'
;PYMELVNTYNTGKIVELETYVQTNREKFESDNNLGLVKQVVSSMYKRNIQRLTQTYLTLSLQDIANTVQLNSSKEAEMHVLQMIQDGEIFATINQKDGMVRFLEDPEQYKTCEMIEHIDSSIQRIMSLSKKLTAMDELISCDPLYLGKAGRERQRFDFDDFDSVPQKFNI
;
A
#
# COMPACT_ATOMS: atom_id res chain seq x y z
N PRO A 1 22.05 6.66 -3.01
CA PRO A 1 22.02 5.75 -1.84
C PRO A 1 20.60 5.25 -1.53
N TYR A 2 19.60 6.13 -1.47
CA TYR A 2 18.22 5.74 -1.13
C TYR A 2 17.52 4.87 -2.18
N MET A 3 17.66 5.15 -3.49
CA MET A 3 17.07 4.29 -4.53
C MET A 3 17.68 2.88 -4.52
N GLU A 4 18.99 2.80 -4.28
CA GLU A 4 19.67 1.51 -4.21
C GLU A 4 19.34 0.76 -2.91
N LEU A 5 19.08 1.49 -1.81
CA LEU A 5 18.51 0.90 -0.59
C LEU A 5 17.14 0.26 -0.86
N VAL A 6 16.31 0.86 -1.71
CA VAL A 6 15.03 0.25 -2.14
C VAL A 6 15.28 -1.00 -2.97
N ASN A 7 16.24 -0.96 -3.90
CA ASN A 7 16.60 -2.13 -4.71
C ASN A 7 17.06 -3.31 -3.84
N THR A 8 17.95 -3.06 -2.88
CA THR A 8 18.41 -4.11 -1.94
C THR A 8 17.29 -4.56 -1.01
N TYR A 9 16.40 -3.66 -0.57
CA TYR A 9 15.22 -4.05 0.20
C TYR A 9 14.29 -4.97 -0.60
N ASN A 10 14.13 -4.77 -1.91
CA ASN A 10 13.25 -5.60 -2.73
C ASN A 10 13.73 -7.04 -2.89
N THR A 11 15.03 -7.34 -2.72
CA THR A 11 15.55 -8.71 -2.80
C THR A 11 15.15 -9.56 -1.59
N GLY A 12 14.75 -8.94 -0.47
CA GLY A 12 14.35 -9.62 0.77
C GLY A 12 15.52 -10.20 1.59
N LYS A 13 16.76 -10.00 1.16
CA LYS A 13 17.95 -10.53 1.83
C LYS A 13 18.49 -9.55 2.87
N ILE A 14 18.42 -9.94 4.14
CA ILE A 14 18.75 -9.02 5.24
C ILE A 14 20.24 -8.69 5.34
N VAL A 15 21.11 -9.68 5.13
CA VAL A 15 22.56 -9.50 5.19
C VAL A 15 23.07 -8.53 4.13
N GLU A 16 22.52 -8.59 2.91
CA GLU A 16 22.86 -7.65 1.84
C GLU A 16 22.40 -6.22 2.20
N LEU A 17 21.20 -6.09 2.77
CA LEU A 17 20.67 -4.81 3.21
C LEU A 17 21.50 -4.19 4.34
N GLU A 18 21.83 -4.96 5.38
CA GLU A 18 22.66 -4.52 6.51
C GLU A 18 24.06 -4.08 6.04
N THR A 19 24.67 -4.86 5.14
CA THR A 19 25.98 -4.52 4.56
C THR A 19 25.91 -3.23 3.76
N TYR A 20 24.84 -3.02 2.98
CA TYR A 20 24.64 -1.80 2.19
C TYR A 20 24.47 -0.57 3.08
N VAL A 21 23.67 -0.69 4.16
CA VAL A 21 23.46 0.36 5.15
C VAL A 21 24.76 0.71 5.86
N GLN A 22 25.55 -0.28 6.26
CA GLN A 22 26.82 -0.06 6.94
C GLN A 22 27.85 0.60 6.01
N THR A 23 27.88 0.23 4.73
CA THR A 23 28.79 0.83 3.73
C THR A 23 28.46 2.30 3.44
N ASN A 24 27.17 2.67 3.46
CA ASN A 24 26.72 4.03 3.17
C ASN A 24 26.35 4.83 4.43
N ARG A 25 26.78 4.37 5.61
CA ARG A 25 26.39 4.94 6.90
C ARG A 25 26.67 6.43 7.02
N GLU A 26 27.85 6.87 6.61
CA GLU A 26 28.25 8.29 6.69
C GLU A 26 27.29 9.21 5.93
N LYS A 27 26.75 8.76 4.79
CA LYS A 27 25.76 9.51 4.00
C LYS A 27 24.39 9.57 4.67
N PHE A 28 23.99 8.50 5.35
CA PHE A 28 22.73 8.50 6.10
C PHE A 28 22.82 9.32 7.40
N GLU A 29 24.01 9.38 8.00
CA GLU A 29 24.30 10.25 9.14
C GLU A 29 24.35 11.72 8.72
N SER A 30 24.97 12.07 7.57
CA SER A 30 24.98 13.45 7.06
C SER A 30 23.56 13.98 6.79
N ASP A 31 22.66 13.10 6.36
CA ASP A 31 21.28 13.44 6.05
C ASP A 31 20.35 13.40 7.28
N ASN A 32 20.88 13.06 8.47
CA ASN A 32 20.13 12.88 9.72
C ASN A 32 19.01 11.82 9.65
N ASN A 33 19.12 10.85 8.74
CA ASN A 33 18.09 9.83 8.50
C ASN A 33 18.46 8.44 9.00
N LEU A 34 19.60 8.28 9.68
CA LEU A 34 20.11 6.97 10.12
C LEU A 34 19.08 6.17 10.95
N GLY A 35 18.31 6.83 11.82
CA GLY A 35 17.30 6.16 12.64
C GLY A 35 16.20 5.50 11.79
N LEU A 36 15.72 6.20 10.76
CA LEU A 36 14.73 5.67 9.82
C LEU A 36 15.31 4.50 9.00
N VAL A 37 16.57 4.61 8.59
CA VAL A 37 17.24 3.52 7.86
C VAL A 37 17.36 2.26 8.74
N LYS A 38 17.63 2.39 10.04
CA LYS A 38 17.60 1.24 10.97
C LYS A 38 16.21 0.64 11.08
N GLN A 39 15.15 1.46 11.11
CA GLN A 39 13.77 0.97 11.10
C GLN A 39 13.44 0.22 9.80
N VAL A 40 14.00 0.64 8.65
CA VAL A 40 13.88 -0.10 7.37
C VAL A 40 14.53 -1.47 7.48
N VAL A 41 15.71 -1.57 8.09
CA VAL A 41 16.34 -2.90 8.33
C VAL A 41 15.46 -3.76 9.24
N SER A 42 14.97 -3.20 10.35
CA SER A 42 14.07 -3.93 11.26
C SER A 42 12.75 -4.35 10.59
N SER A 43 12.20 -3.54 9.68
CA SER A 43 10.96 -3.88 8.97
C SER A 43 11.14 -5.02 7.98
N MET A 44 12.37 -5.31 7.53
CA MET A 44 12.65 -6.45 6.66
C MET A 44 12.32 -7.78 7.35
N TYR A 45 12.67 -7.93 8.64
CA TYR A 45 12.31 -9.11 9.42
C TYR A 45 10.79 -9.30 9.45
N LYS A 46 10.04 -8.22 9.73
CA LYS A 46 8.56 -8.22 9.74
C LYS A 46 7.99 -8.61 8.38
N ARG A 47 8.49 -8.00 7.29
CA ARG A 47 8.07 -8.30 5.91
C ARG A 47 8.33 -9.77 5.55
N ASN A 48 9.48 -10.31 5.91
CA ASN A 48 9.82 -11.69 5.60
C ASN A 48 8.91 -12.67 6.36
N ILE A 49 8.60 -12.41 7.64
CA ILE A 49 7.62 -13.20 8.41
C ILE A 49 6.22 -13.10 7.81
N GLN A 50 5.77 -11.89 7.43
CA GLN A 50 4.47 -11.69 6.77
C GLN A 50 4.37 -12.49 5.46
N ARG A 51 5.46 -12.63 4.70
CA ARG A 51 5.44 -13.46 3.48
C ARG A 51 5.21 -14.94 3.78
N LEU A 52 5.66 -15.44 4.94
CA LEU A 52 5.45 -16.84 5.32
C LEU A 52 3.96 -17.17 5.54
N THR A 53 3.15 -16.19 5.96
CA THR A 53 1.70 -16.39 6.16
C THR A 53 0.97 -16.67 4.84
N GLN A 54 1.55 -16.28 3.70
CA GLN A 54 0.97 -16.49 2.37
C GLN A 54 1.19 -17.91 1.85
N THR A 55 2.22 -18.61 2.34
CA THR A 55 2.61 -19.94 1.83
C THR A 55 2.42 -21.05 2.85
N TYR A 56 2.38 -20.72 4.13
CA TYR A 56 2.30 -21.71 5.21
C TYR A 56 1.08 -21.46 6.10
N LEU A 57 0.38 -22.54 6.44
CA LEU A 57 -0.65 -22.53 7.49
C LEU A 57 -0.02 -22.74 8.88
N THR A 58 1.01 -23.58 8.96
CA THR A 58 1.73 -23.88 10.20
C THR A 58 3.20 -24.08 9.88
N LEU A 59 4.08 -23.48 10.67
CA LEU A 59 5.51 -23.51 10.46
C LEU A 59 6.24 -23.52 11.81
N SER A 60 7.38 -24.21 11.89
CA SER A 60 8.16 -24.26 13.12
C SER A 60 8.88 -22.94 13.39
N LEU A 61 9.07 -22.59 14.67
CA LEU A 61 9.86 -21.41 15.07
C LEU A 61 11.30 -21.49 14.57
N GLN A 62 11.86 -22.70 14.45
CA GLN A 62 13.20 -22.90 13.92
C GLN A 62 13.26 -22.62 12.41
N ASP A 63 12.27 -23.07 11.65
CA ASP A 63 12.21 -22.80 10.20
C ASP A 63 11.97 -21.32 9.91
N ILE A 64 11.15 -20.65 10.74
CA ILE A 64 11.01 -19.19 10.69
C ILE A 64 12.36 -18.52 10.93
N ALA A 65 13.09 -18.90 11.99
CA ALA A 65 14.40 -18.34 12.29
C ALA A 65 15.39 -18.54 11.12
N ASN A 66 15.44 -19.74 10.56
CA ASN A 66 16.33 -20.06 9.44
C ASN A 66 15.98 -19.27 8.16
N THR A 67 14.68 -19.16 7.85
CA THR A 67 14.20 -18.49 6.61
C THR A 67 14.39 -16.98 6.69
N VAL A 68 14.19 -16.40 7.88
CA VAL A 68 14.27 -14.97 8.13
C VAL A 68 15.69 -14.53 8.56
N GLN A 69 16.61 -15.48 8.73
CA GLN A 69 18.01 -15.26 9.13
C GLN A 69 18.14 -14.67 10.55
N LEU A 70 17.32 -15.15 11.48
CA LEU A 70 17.41 -14.85 12.91
C LEU A 70 18.35 -15.85 13.61
N ASN A 71 18.90 -15.45 14.76
CA ASN A 71 19.92 -16.24 15.44
C ASN A 71 19.33 -17.44 16.21
N SER A 72 18.06 -17.37 16.60
CA SER A 72 17.43 -18.42 17.40
C SER A 72 15.92 -18.51 17.22
N SER A 73 15.36 -19.68 17.54
CA SER A 73 13.91 -19.89 17.59
C SER A 73 13.22 -18.99 18.62
N LYS A 74 13.90 -18.62 19.72
CA LYS A 74 13.41 -17.66 20.72
C LYS A 74 13.31 -16.24 20.18
N GLU A 75 14.26 -15.83 19.36
CA GLU A 75 14.24 -14.53 18.68
C GLU A 75 13.09 -14.49 17.67
N ALA A 76 12.91 -15.55 16.89
CA ALA A 76 11.74 -15.70 16.00
C ALA A 76 10.41 -15.64 16.78
N GLU A 77 10.33 -16.31 17.93
CA GLU A 77 9.14 -16.26 18.79
C GLU A 77 8.84 -14.84 19.26
N MET A 78 9.86 -14.09 19.70
CA MET A 78 9.70 -12.71 20.15
C MET A 78 9.20 -11.80 19.02
N HIS A 79 9.75 -11.93 17.81
CA HIS A 79 9.29 -11.19 16.64
C HIS A 79 7.84 -11.53 16.30
N VAL A 80 7.49 -12.82 16.23
CA VAL A 80 6.12 -13.26 15.93
C VAL A 80 5.15 -12.75 17.00
N LEU A 81 5.50 -12.82 18.28
CA LEU A 81 4.68 -12.32 19.38
C LEU A 81 4.42 -10.82 19.25
N GLN A 82 5.47 -10.03 18.97
CA GLN A 82 5.33 -8.59 18.78
C GLN A 82 4.45 -8.27 17.57
N MET A 83 4.61 -8.99 16.46
CA MET A 83 3.80 -8.79 15.27
C MET A 83 2.32 -9.16 15.48
N ILE A 84 2.03 -10.16 16.31
CA ILE A 84 0.64 -10.50 16.72
C ILE A 84 0.06 -9.37 17.58
N GLN A 85 0.83 -8.87 18.54
CA GLN A 85 0.41 -7.78 19.43
C GLN A 85 0.14 -6.48 18.66
N ASP A 86 0.99 -6.17 17.68
CA ASP A 86 0.86 -4.99 16.82
C ASP A 86 -0.26 -5.14 15.77
N GLY A 87 -0.87 -6.33 15.63
CA GLY A 87 -1.90 -6.62 14.62
C GLY A 87 -1.35 -6.74 13.20
N GLU A 88 -0.04 -6.96 13.03
CA GLU A 88 0.63 -7.06 11.74
C GLU A 88 0.47 -8.44 11.09
N ILE A 89 0.23 -9.49 11.91
CA ILE A 89 -0.12 -10.84 11.49
C ILE A 89 -1.14 -11.44 12.45
N PHE A 90 -1.96 -12.36 11.96
CA PHE A 90 -2.85 -13.17 12.77
C PHE A 90 -2.26 -14.57 12.91
N ALA A 91 -1.83 -14.93 14.12
CA ALA A 91 -1.20 -16.22 14.36
C ALA A 91 -1.34 -16.65 15.83
N THR A 92 -1.18 -17.95 16.07
CA THR A 92 -1.11 -18.55 17.41
C THR A 92 0.19 -19.33 17.57
N ILE A 93 0.89 -19.11 18.68
CA ILE A 93 2.15 -19.77 19.00
C ILE A 93 1.87 -20.96 19.94
N ASN A 94 2.33 -22.15 19.56
CA ASN A 94 2.36 -23.32 20.43
C ASN A 94 3.80 -23.57 20.88
N GLN A 95 4.12 -23.11 22.09
CA GLN A 95 5.45 -23.25 22.69
C GLN A 95 5.84 -24.71 22.97
N LYS A 96 4.88 -25.60 23.23
CA LYS A 96 5.18 -27.01 23.54
C LYS A 96 5.74 -27.74 22.32
N ASP A 97 5.13 -27.49 21.16
CA ASP A 97 5.51 -28.12 19.90
C ASP A 97 6.51 -27.26 19.10
N GLY A 98 6.78 -26.02 19.53
CA GLY A 98 7.66 -25.08 18.84
C GLY A 98 7.10 -24.62 17.49
N MET A 99 5.77 -24.56 17.36
CA MET A 99 5.07 -24.29 16.11
C MET A 99 4.28 -22.98 16.15
N VAL A 100 4.21 -22.30 15.02
CA VAL A 100 3.36 -21.13 14.78
C VAL A 100 2.29 -21.51 13.77
N ARG A 101 1.02 -21.32 14.12
CA ARG A 101 -0.11 -21.49 13.21
C ARG A 101 -0.60 -20.13 12.77
N PHE A 102 -0.53 -19.85 11.47
CA PHE A 102 -1.03 -18.63 10.86
C PHE A 102 -2.55 -18.73 10.66
N LEU A 103 -3.24 -17.61 10.83
CA LEU A 103 -4.68 -17.46 10.74
C LEU A 103 -5.02 -16.43 9.67
N GLU A 104 -6.27 -16.49 9.19
CA GLU A 104 -6.84 -15.43 8.38
C GLU A 104 -7.22 -14.23 9.24
N ASP A 105 -7.39 -13.08 8.58
CA ASP A 105 -7.88 -11.86 9.20
C ASP A 105 -9.24 -12.12 9.87
N PRO A 106 -9.38 -11.87 11.19
CA PRO A 106 -10.63 -12.09 11.91
C PRO A 106 -11.73 -11.09 11.54
N GLU A 107 -11.43 -10.03 10.77
CA GLU A 107 -12.41 -9.03 10.36
C GLU A 107 -13.55 -9.66 9.53
N GLN A 108 -14.78 -9.44 9.98
CA GLN A 108 -15.99 -10.00 9.34
C GLN A 108 -16.88 -8.93 8.71
N TYR A 109 -16.54 -7.65 8.83
CA TYR A 109 -17.29 -6.51 8.31
C TYR A 109 -18.72 -6.40 8.86
N LYS A 110 -18.92 -6.82 10.11
CA LYS A 110 -20.25 -6.86 10.77
C LYS A 110 -20.38 -5.91 11.95
N THR A 111 -19.31 -5.20 12.30
CA THR A 111 -19.27 -4.33 13.48
C THR A 111 -19.82 -2.94 13.18
N CYS A 112 -20.37 -2.26 14.18
CA CYS A 112 -20.76 -0.86 14.06
C CYS A 112 -19.56 0.05 13.77
N GLU A 113 -18.38 -0.27 14.29
CA GLU A 113 -17.12 0.43 14.01
C GLU A 113 -16.80 0.45 12.50
N MET A 114 -17.03 -0.67 11.80
CA MET A 114 -16.85 -0.71 10.35
C MET A 114 -17.84 0.21 9.62
N ILE A 115 -19.08 0.32 10.10
CA ILE A 115 -20.08 1.23 9.52
C ILE A 115 -19.62 2.68 9.70
N GLU A 116 -19.14 3.05 10.88
CA GLU A 116 -18.61 4.39 11.16
C GLU A 116 -17.39 4.71 10.29
N HIS A 117 -16.50 3.74 10.09
CA HIS A 117 -15.34 3.89 9.20
C HIS A 117 -15.76 4.11 7.73
N ILE A 118 -16.78 3.40 7.25
CA ILE A 118 -17.35 3.58 5.91
C ILE A 118 -18.00 4.97 5.80
N ASP A 119 -18.81 5.38 6.78
CA ASP A 119 -19.47 6.68 6.77
C ASP A 119 -18.44 7.83 6.73
N SER A 120 -17.40 7.77 7.57
CA SER A 120 -16.28 8.73 7.56
C SER A 120 -15.59 8.79 6.19
N SER A 121 -15.38 7.63 5.56
CA SER A 121 -14.80 7.55 4.21
C SER A 121 -15.70 8.19 3.15
N ILE A 122 -17.01 7.98 3.23
CA ILE A 122 -18.01 8.60 2.35
C ILE A 122 -18.00 10.11 2.54
N GLN A 123 -18.04 10.60 3.79
CA GLN A 123 -18.00 12.03 4.09
C GLN A 123 -16.74 12.70 3.53
N ARG A 124 -15.57 12.05 3.65
CA ARG A 124 -14.31 12.54 3.08
C ARG A 124 -14.38 12.65 1.55
N ILE A 125 -14.95 11.64 0.88
CA ILE A 125 -15.14 11.65 -0.58
C ILE A 125 -16.12 12.76 -1.00
N MET A 126 -17.23 12.93 -0.28
CA MET A 126 -18.19 14.00 -0.54
C MET A 126 -17.56 15.39 -0.38
N SER A 127 -16.73 15.60 0.65
CA SER A 127 -15.99 16.85 0.83
C SER A 127 -15.03 17.12 -0.33
N LEU A 128 -14.31 16.09 -0.77
CA LEU A 128 -13.43 16.19 -1.93
C LEU A 128 -14.22 16.52 -3.21
N SER A 129 -15.35 15.85 -3.44
CA SER A 129 -16.21 16.10 -4.59
C SER A 129 -16.73 17.54 -4.60
N LYS A 130 -17.17 18.08 -3.47
CA LYS A 130 -17.57 19.49 -3.35
C LYS A 130 -16.44 20.46 -3.71
N LYS A 131 -15.22 20.17 -3.24
CA LYS A 131 -14.03 20.98 -3.60
C LYS A 131 -13.73 20.91 -5.09
N LEU A 132 -13.87 19.73 -5.69
CA LEU A 132 -13.66 19.53 -7.13
C LEU A 132 -14.69 20.31 -7.94
N THR A 133 -15.98 20.26 -7.57
CA THR A 133 -17.02 21.05 -8.23
C THR A 133 -16.76 22.55 -8.11
N ALA A 134 -16.35 23.03 -6.94
CA ALA A 134 -15.99 24.44 -6.77
C ALA A 134 -14.79 24.85 -7.64
N MET A 135 -13.78 23.99 -7.78
CA MET A 135 -12.66 24.23 -8.70
C MET A 135 -13.11 24.23 -10.17
N ASP A 136 -14.00 23.31 -10.55
CA ASP A 136 -14.55 23.23 -11.91
C ASP A 136 -15.38 24.47 -12.28
N GLU A 137 -16.20 24.96 -11.36
CA GLU A 137 -16.94 26.22 -11.51
C GLU A 137 -16.00 27.41 -11.72
N LEU A 138 -14.93 27.51 -10.91
CA LEU A 138 -13.94 28.58 -11.03
C LEU A 138 -13.18 28.53 -12.37
N ILE A 139 -12.78 27.33 -12.82
CA ILE A 139 -12.08 27.14 -14.09
C ILE A 139 -13.02 27.43 -15.26
N SER A 140 -14.29 27.01 -15.17
CA SER A 140 -15.30 27.27 -16.19
C SER A 140 -15.55 28.76 -16.41
N CYS A 141 -15.33 29.60 -15.39
CA CYS A 141 -15.42 31.05 -15.49
C CYS A 141 -14.10 31.75 -15.85
N ASP A 142 -12.98 31.03 -15.99
CA ASP A 142 -11.67 31.63 -16.30
C ASP A 142 -11.64 32.14 -17.76
N PRO A 143 -11.34 33.43 -18.00
CA PRO A 143 -11.25 34.01 -19.35
C PRO A 143 -10.28 33.28 -20.29
N LEU A 144 -9.17 32.75 -19.77
CA LEU A 144 -8.20 32.00 -20.56
C LEU A 144 -8.71 30.61 -20.95
N TYR A 145 -9.50 29.99 -20.07
CA TYR A 145 -10.18 28.72 -20.33
C TYR A 145 -11.29 28.93 -21.37
N LEU A 146 -12.17 29.91 -21.18
CA LEU A 146 -13.23 30.26 -22.12
C LEU A 146 -12.69 30.62 -23.51
N GLY A 147 -11.57 31.34 -23.57
CA GLY A 147 -10.90 31.70 -24.83
C GLY A 147 -10.34 30.50 -25.61
N LYS A 148 -10.06 29.38 -24.95
CA LYS A 148 -9.60 28.12 -25.58
C LYS A 148 -10.75 27.15 -25.82
N ALA A 149 -11.60 26.90 -24.82
CA ALA A 149 -12.77 26.03 -24.91
C ALA A 149 -13.81 26.53 -25.94
N GLY A 150 -13.95 27.86 -26.09
CA GLY A 150 -14.80 28.47 -27.11
C GLY A 150 -14.26 28.33 -28.54
N ARG A 151 -12.96 28.04 -28.73
CA ARG A 151 -12.35 27.79 -30.05
C ARG A 151 -12.43 26.31 -30.46
N GLU A 152 -12.44 25.39 -29.49
CA GLU A 152 -12.51 23.94 -29.74
C GLU A 152 -13.93 23.39 -29.93
N ARG A 153 -14.98 24.14 -29.56
CA ARG A 153 -16.32 23.85 -30.06
C ARG A 153 -16.38 24.23 -31.54
N GLN A 154 -15.93 23.33 -32.42
CA GLN A 154 -16.45 23.29 -33.79
C GLN A 154 -17.97 23.37 -33.65
N ARG A 155 -18.56 24.42 -34.22
CA ARG A 155 -20.00 24.47 -34.43
C ARG A 155 -20.31 23.25 -35.29
N PHE A 156 -20.82 22.20 -34.67
CA PHE A 156 -21.66 21.26 -35.40
C PHE A 156 -22.92 22.08 -35.71
N ASP A 157 -22.90 22.74 -36.87
CA ASP A 157 -24.08 23.39 -37.39
C ASP A 157 -25.15 22.30 -37.55
N PHE A 158 -26.34 22.58 -37.02
CA PHE A 158 -27.47 21.64 -37.01
C PHE A 158 -27.96 21.28 -38.43
N ASP A 159 -27.39 21.92 -39.45
CA ASP A 159 -27.68 21.75 -40.88
C ASP A 159 -26.88 20.61 -41.54
N ASP A 160 -25.92 19.97 -40.84
CA ASP A 160 -25.15 18.81 -41.36
C ASP A 160 -25.89 17.46 -41.21
N PHE A 161 -27.14 17.44 -40.74
CA PHE A 161 -27.99 16.26 -40.87
C PHE A 161 -28.57 16.20 -42.29
N ASP A 162 -27.84 15.49 -43.16
CA ASP A 162 -28.27 15.06 -44.47
C ASP A 162 -29.73 14.58 -44.46
N SER A 163 -30.51 15.13 -45.38
CA SER A 163 -31.91 14.79 -45.63
C SER A 163 -32.04 13.28 -45.80
N VAL A 164 -32.81 12.62 -44.92
CA VAL A 164 -33.13 11.19 -45.05
C VAL A 164 -33.77 10.92 -46.42
N PRO A 165 -33.24 10.02 -47.26
CA PRO A 165 -33.90 9.67 -48.51
C PRO A 165 -35.20 8.91 -48.20
N GLN A 166 -36.34 9.58 -48.31
CA GLN A 166 -37.64 8.92 -48.37
C GLN A 166 -37.76 8.17 -49.70
N LYS A 167 -37.39 6.88 -49.72
CA LYS A 167 -37.97 5.91 -50.65
C LYS A 167 -38.18 4.57 -49.95
N PHE A 168 -39.40 4.39 -49.43
CA PHE A 168 -40.01 3.08 -49.34
C PHE A 168 -40.46 2.68 -50.74
N ASN A 169 -39.87 1.62 -51.30
CA ASN A 169 -40.49 0.87 -52.39
C ASN A 169 -41.02 -0.45 -51.83
N ILE A 170 -42.29 -0.69 -52.14
CA ILE A 170 -43.04 -1.95 -51.99
C ILE A 170 -42.43 -3.01 -52.89
#